data_AF-A0A535X417-F1
#
_entry.id   AF-A0A535X417-F1
#
_cell.length_a   1.000
_cell.length_b   1.000
_cell.length_c   1.000
_cell.angle_alpha   90.00
_cell.angle_beta   90.00
_cell.angle_gamma   90.00
#
_symmetry.space_group_name_H-M   'P 1'
#
loop_
_entity.id
_entity.type
_entity.pdbx_description
1 polymer ?
#
loop_
_entity_poly.entity_id
_entity_poly.type
_entity_poly.pdbx_seq_one_letter_code
_entity_poly.pdbx_strand_id
1 'polypeptide(L)'
;MPETPANDQPQDWQFAVRIALIGLGCGVALWLLTTLLSRSTISGNGWSLAGNGALIIPFGLGPAVVAGGWTAVILRMRGHPRWLQLGLASGLIALVLVVGSVISLIAFGPANRDAGATGSLLFGFLLYGWLLACSIVAVLIRAPDPARSSPPIWSIAAIVLLPATLIAGCEAGTTLLPT
;
A
#
# COMPACT_ATOMS: atom_id res chain seq x y z
N MET A 1 -10.68 -25.80 36.78
CA MET A 1 -11.39 -24.61 36.27
C MET A 1 -10.65 -24.16 35.03
N PRO A 2 -11.31 -24.04 33.86
CA PRO A 2 -10.65 -23.49 32.68
C PRO A 2 -10.42 -22.01 32.94
N GLU A 3 -9.15 -21.59 32.89
CA GLU A 3 -8.78 -20.18 32.97
C GLU A 3 -9.48 -19.43 31.83
N THR A 4 -10.26 -18.43 32.20
CA THR A 4 -10.85 -17.48 31.27
C THR A 4 -9.68 -16.78 30.58
N PRO A 5 -9.52 -16.83 29.25
CA PRO A 5 -8.37 -16.20 28.60
C PRO A 5 -8.42 -14.70 28.91
N ALA A 6 -7.40 -14.24 29.63
CA ALA A 6 -7.24 -12.86 30.04
C ALA A 6 -7.11 -11.97 28.80
N ASN A 7 -8.19 -11.27 28.46
CA ASN A 7 -8.23 -9.88 28.01
C ASN A 7 -7.06 -9.35 27.13
N ASP A 8 -6.67 -10.06 26.05
CA ASP A 8 -5.83 -9.51 24.97
C ASP A 8 -6.61 -8.55 24.03
N GLN A 9 -7.94 -8.50 24.18
CA GLN A 9 -8.82 -7.69 23.33
C GLN A 9 -8.54 -6.18 23.30
N PRO A 10 -8.16 -5.49 24.41
CA PRO A 10 -7.97 -4.05 24.42
C PRO A 10 -6.85 -3.58 23.50
N GLN A 11 -5.79 -4.39 23.35
CA GLN A 11 -4.62 -4.03 22.56
C GLN A 11 -4.87 -4.24 21.05
N ASP A 12 -5.75 -5.17 20.70
CA ASP A 12 -5.99 -5.54 19.31
C ASP A 12 -7.00 -4.63 18.59
N TRP A 13 -8.05 -4.14 19.27
CA TRP A 13 -8.93 -3.13 18.65
C TRP A 13 -8.21 -1.79 18.46
N GLN A 14 -7.34 -1.40 19.41
CA GLN A 14 -6.51 -0.19 19.27
C GLN A 14 -5.59 -0.29 18.06
N PHE A 15 -5.03 -1.48 17.80
CA PHE A 15 -4.24 -1.71 16.61
C PHE A 15 -5.08 -1.57 15.33
N ALA A 16 -6.25 -2.20 15.27
CA ALA A 16 -7.16 -2.09 14.12
C ALA A 16 -7.54 -0.62 13.85
N VAL A 17 -7.86 0.14 14.90
CA VAL A 17 -8.14 1.59 14.79
C VAL A 17 -6.93 2.36 14.28
N ARG A 18 -5.72 2.08 14.76
CA ARG A 18 -4.50 2.73 14.23
C ARG A 18 -4.30 2.43 12.75
N ILE A 19 -4.49 1.18 12.32
CA ILE A 19 -4.40 0.79 10.90
C ILE A 19 -5.47 1.50 10.07
N ALA A 20 -6.69 1.60 10.58
CA ALA A 20 -7.78 2.34 9.93
C ALA A 20 -7.45 3.84 9.78
N LEU A 21 -6.91 4.48 10.81
CA LEU A 21 -6.50 5.89 10.75
C LEU A 21 -5.32 6.10 9.80
N ILE A 22 -4.35 5.19 9.78
CA ILE A 22 -3.23 5.24 8.83
C ILE A 22 -3.75 5.08 7.40
N GLY A 23 -4.63 4.10 7.15
CA GLY A 23 -5.25 3.90 5.83
C GLY A 23 -6.01 5.14 5.38
N LEU A 24 -6.85 5.72 6.24
CA LEU A 24 -7.57 6.97 5.96
C LEU A 24 -6.62 8.13 5.63
N GLY A 25 -5.58 8.33 6.46
CA GLY A 25 -4.58 9.38 6.24
C GLY A 25 -3.81 9.19 4.94
N CYS A 26 -3.41 7.96 4.62
CA CYS A 26 -2.80 7.62 3.34
C CYS A 26 -3.75 7.87 2.18
N GLY A 27 -5.03 7.51 2.29
CA GLY A 27 -6.04 7.78 1.27
C GLY A 27 -6.19 9.27 0.97
N VAL A 28 -6.32 10.10 2.02
CA VAL A 28 -6.38 11.57 1.87
C VAL A 28 -5.10 12.10 1.21
N ALA A 29 -3.93 11.61 1.62
CA ALA A 29 -2.66 12.01 1.03
C ALA A 29 -2.54 11.60 -0.45
N LEU A 30 -2.99 10.39 -0.81
CA LEU A 30 -3.03 9.92 -2.20
C LEU A 30 -3.96 10.77 -3.05
N TRP A 31 -5.15 11.12 -2.53
CA TRP A 31 -6.06 12.03 -3.22
C TRP A 31 -5.44 13.41 -3.42
N LEU A 32 -4.84 14.00 -2.37
CA LEU A 32 -4.16 15.29 -2.47
C LEU A 32 -3.05 15.26 -3.52
N LEU A 33 -2.19 14.23 -3.49
CA LEU A 33 -1.14 14.04 -4.48
C LEU A 33 -1.69 13.89 -5.90
N THR A 34 -2.77 13.11 -6.07
CA THR A 34 -3.42 12.91 -7.38
C THR A 34 -3.96 14.22 -7.92
N THR A 35 -4.63 15.03 -7.08
CA THR A 35 -5.18 16.34 -7.46
C THR A 35 -4.10 17.36 -7.77
N LEU A 36 -3.03 17.41 -6.98
CA LEU A 36 -1.90 18.31 -7.23
C LEU A 36 -1.18 17.92 -8.54
N LEU A 37 -0.99 16.62 -8.77
CA LEU A 37 -0.29 16.13 -9.93
C LEU A 37 -1.13 16.27 -11.20
N SER A 38 -2.44 16.04 -11.13
CA SER A 38 -3.36 16.23 -12.26
C SER A 38 -3.42 17.68 -12.73
N ARG A 39 -3.20 18.63 -11.81
CA ARG A 39 -3.10 20.08 -12.06
C ARG A 39 -1.69 20.55 -12.38
N SER A 40 -0.69 19.68 -12.29
CA SER A 40 0.70 20.06 -12.58
C SER A 40 0.91 20.26 -14.08
N THR A 41 1.79 21.18 -14.44
CA THR A 41 2.25 21.36 -15.83
C THR A 41 3.50 20.52 -16.12
N ILE A 42 3.78 19.50 -15.29
CA ILE A 42 4.96 18.66 -15.44
C ILE A 42 4.71 17.71 -16.62
N SER A 43 5.31 18.06 -17.74
CA SER A 43 5.27 17.30 -18.98
C SER A 43 6.62 17.30 -19.65
N GLY A 44 6.95 16.21 -20.31
CA GLY A 44 8.10 16.10 -21.21
C GLY A 44 7.63 15.83 -22.63
N ASN A 45 8.56 15.73 -23.57
CA ASN A 45 8.20 15.42 -24.95
C ASN A 45 7.47 14.06 -24.99
N GLY A 46 6.16 14.07 -25.30
CA GLY A 46 5.32 12.88 -25.42
C GLY A 46 4.75 12.27 -24.14
N TRP A 47 5.00 12.83 -22.96
CA TRP A 47 4.38 12.40 -21.69
C TRP A 47 3.97 13.58 -20.82
N SER A 48 2.92 13.38 -20.02
CA SER A 48 2.45 14.38 -19.05
C SER A 48 2.04 13.68 -17.77
N LEU A 49 2.41 14.26 -16.62
CA LEU A 49 1.90 13.84 -15.32
C LEU A 49 0.53 14.46 -15.02
N ALA A 50 0.08 15.41 -15.83
CA ALA A 50 -1.27 15.95 -15.79
C ALA A 50 -2.29 14.93 -16.34
N GLY A 51 -3.57 15.09 -15.95
CA GLY A 51 -4.65 14.24 -16.43
C GLY A 51 -4.41 12.75 -16.12
N ASN A 52 -4.39 11.89 -17.14
CA ASN A 52 -4.21 10.44 -16.99
C ASN A 52 -2.87 10.05 -16.34
N GLY A 53 -1.83 10.89 -16.45
CA GLY A 53 -0.55 10.63 -15.79
C GLY A 53 -0.65 10.59 -14.26
N ALA A 54 -1.63 11.30 -13.69
CA ALA A 54 -1.86 11.32 -12.24
C ALA A 54 -2.36 9.98 -11.70
N LEU A 55 -2.87 9.08 -12.57
CA LEU A 55 -3.33 7.75 -12.19
C LEU A 55 -2.23 6.85 -11.62
N ILE A 56 -0.95 7.19 -11.85
CA ILE A 56 0.18 6.51 -11.19
C ILE A 56 0.13 6.63 -9.66
N ILE A 57 -0.52 7.66 -9.13
CA ILE A 57 -0.68 7.85 -7.68
C ILE A 57 -1.63 6.79 -7.10
N PRO A 58 -2.93 6.73 -7.46
CA PRO A 58 -3.83 5.73 -6.90
C PRO A 58 -3.46 4.30 -7.31
N PHE A 59 -3.01 4.07 -8.55
CA PHE A 59 -2.71 2.72 -9.04
C PHE A 59 -1.26 2.25 -8.82
N GLY A 60 -0.34 3.16 -8.47
CA GLY A 60 1.03 2.82 -8.09
C GLY A 60 1.22 2.91 -6.58
N LEU A 61 1.04 4.09 -6.00
CA LEU A 61 1.27 4.30 -4.57
C LEU A 61 0.22 3.61 -3.70
N GLY A 62 -1.04 3.50 -4.14
CA GLY A 62 -2.08 2.74 -3.43
C GLY A 62 -1.66 1.29 -3.15
N PRO A 63 -1.38 0.47 -4.19
CA PRO A 63 -0.84 -0.87 -4.02
C PRO A 63 0.45 -0.94 -3.21
N ALA A 64 1.35 0.06 -3.32
CA ALA A 64 2.57 0.08 -2.51
C ALA A 64 2.30 0.22 -1.01
N VAL A 65 1.35 1.08 -0.63
CA VAL A 65 0.89 1.22 0.76
C VAL A 65 0.26 -0.09 1.26
N VAL A 66 -0.59 -0.73 0.44
CA VAL A 66 -1.23 -2.00 0.80
C VAL A 66 -0.19 -3.12 0.95
N ALA A 67 0.80 -3.21 0.06
CA ALA A 67 1.87 -4.21 0.13
C ALA A 67 2.64 -4.12 1.45
N GLY A 68 3.07 -2.92 1.83
CA GLY A 68 3.76 -2.70 3.09
C GLY A 68 2.88 -2.96 4.31
N GLY A 69 1.64 -2.46 4.28
CA GLY A 69 0.70 -2.61 5.39
C GLY A 69 0.24 -4.04 5.62
N TRP A 70 -0.11 -4.79 4.58
CA TRP A 70 -0.45 -6.21 4.70
C TRP A 70 0.73 -7.03 5.21
N THR A 71 1.94 -6.79 4.69
CA THR A 71 3.16 -7.45 5.18
C THR A 71 3.35 -7.19 6.68
N ALA A 72 3.20 -5.94 7.12
CA ALA A 72 3.31 -5.55 8.52
C ALA A 72 2.25 -6.22 9.41
N VAL A 73 0.99 -6.20 8.98
CA VAL A 73 -0.15 -6.79 9.73
C VAL A 73 0.02 -8.30 9.86
N ILE A 74 0.32 -9.02 8.77
CA ILE A 74 0.52 -10.47 8.77
C ILE A 74 1.67 -10.85 9.70
N LEU A 75 2.81 -10.16 9.62
CA LEU A 75 3.95 -10.46 10.48
C LEU A 75 3.67 -10.14 11.96
N ARG A 76 2.91 -9.08 12.25
CA ARG A 76 2.47 -8.76 13.62
C ARG A 76 1.54 -9.84 14.17
N MET A 77 0.60 -10.33 13.37
CA MET A 77 -0.31 -11.41 13.77
C MET A 77 0.47 -12.65 14.22
N ARG A 78 1.56 -12.92 13.51
CA ARG A 78 2.44 -14.06 13.76
C ARG A 78 3.48 -13.81 14.85
N GLY A 79 3.46 -12.64 15.51
CA GLY A 79 4.38 -12.33 16.62
C GLY A 79 5.82 -12.07 16.19
N HIS A 80 6.06 -11.71 14.92
CA HIS A 80 7.41 -11.47 14.44
C HIS A 80 7.97 -10.14 14.99
N PRO A 81 9.14 -10.10 15.65
CA PRO A 81 9.64 -8.91 16.33
C PRO A 81 9.96 -7.74 15.39
N ARG A 82 10.33 -8.05 14.14
CA ARG A 82 10.66 -7.06 13.09
C ARG A 82 9.49 -6.80 12.12
N TRP A 83 8.25 -7.04 12.54
CA TRP A 83 7.06 -6.92 11.68
C TRP A 83 6.98 -5.57 10.96
N LEU A 84 7.25 -4.46 11.66
CA LEU A 84 7.18 -3.12 11.07
C LEU A 84 8.31 -2.86 10.08
N GLN A 85 9.54 -3.26 10.43
CA GLN A 85 10.70 -3.09 9.55
C GLN A 85 10.53 -3.85 8.23
N LEU A 86 10.04 -5.09 8.30
CA LEU A 86 9.79 -5.90 7.11
C LEU A 86 8.60 -5.39 6.29
N GLY A 87 7.56 -4.89 6.96
CA GLY A 87 6.46 -4.19 6.30
C GLY A 87 6.93 -2.94 5.54
N LEU A 88 7.72 -2.09 6.19
CA LEU A 88 8.30 -0.90 5.56
C LEU A 88 9.24 -1.27 4.41
N ALA A 89 10.07 -2.31 4.57
CA ALA A 89 10.94 -2.80 3.50
C ALA A 89 10.12 -3.27 2.28
N SER A 90 9.02 -3.97 2.50
CA SER A 90 8.09 -4.38 1.43
C SER A 90 7.46 -3.17 0.73
N GLY A 91 7.03 -2.16 1.49
CA GLY A 91 6.51 -0.90 0.93
C GLY A 91 7.56 -0.14 0.13
N LEU A 92 8.82 -0.13 0.57
CA LEU A 92 9.94 0.50 -0.16
C LEU A 92 10.24 -0.23 -1.47
N ILE A 93 10.19 -1.56 -1.50
CA ILE A 93 10.35 -2.33 -2.75
C ILE A 93 9.22 -1.96 -3.72
N ALA A 94 7.98 -1.92 -3.25
CA ALA A 94 6.85 -1.50 -4.06
C ALA A 94 7.01 -0.06 -4.58
N LEU A 95 7.52 0.86 -3.76
CA LEU A 95 7.82 2.23 -4.17
C LEU A 95 8.89 2.29 -5.27
N VAL A 96 9.95 1.48 -5.18
CA VAL A 96 10.96 1.38 -6.24
C VAL A 96 10.34 0.92 -7.55
N LEU A 97 9.37 0.00 -7.52
CA LEU A 97 8.66 -0.44 -8.73
C LEU A 97 7.82 0.70 -9.34
N VAL A 98 7.14 1.50 -8.51
CA VAL A 98 6.41 2.69 -8.96
C VAL A 98 7.36 3.70 -9.60
N VAL A 99 8.50 3.96 -8.97
CA VAL A 99 9.54 4.86 -9.51
C VAL A 99 10.09 4.31 -10.84
N GLY A 100 10.33 3.01 -10.94
CA GLY A 100 10.74 2.34 -12.17
C GLY A 100 9.75 2.53 -13.31
N SER A 101 8.45 2.45 -13.02
CA SER A 101 7.39 2.73 -13.99
C SER A 101 7.46 4.17 -14.54
N VAL A 102 7.63 5.16 -13.66
CA VAL A 102 7.76 6.57 -14.05
C VAL A 102 9.06 6.81 -14.83
N ILE A 103 10.19 6.29 -14.34
CA ILE A 103 11.49 6.43 -15.00
C ILE A 103 11.45 5.82 -16.41
N SER A 104 10.76 4.70 -16.61
CA SER A 104 10.62 4.10 -17.94
C SER A 104 9.95 5.06 -18.93
N LEU A 105 8.88 5.76 -18.52
CA LEU A 105 8.24 6.75 -19.38
C LEU A 105 9.16 7.93 -19.70
N ILE A 106 9.93 8.39 -18.71
CA ILE A 106 10.85 9.53 -18.85
C ILE A 106 12.04 9.18 -19.76
N ALA A 107 12.67 8.03 -19.54
CA ALA A 107 13.92 7.65 -20.18
C ALA A 107 13.76 7.32 -21.67
N PHE A 108 12.65 6.69 -22.08
CA PHE A 108 12.40 6.35 -23.48
C PHE A 108 11.86 7.54 -24.30
N GLY A 109 11.18 8.47 -23.65
CA GLY A 109 10.68 9.70 -24.28
C GLY A 109 9.66 9.46 -25.42
N PRO A 110 9.42 10.47 -26.28
CA PRO A 110 8.36 10.42 -27.30
C PRO A 110 8.70 9.51 -28.47
N ALA A 111 9.99 9.46 -28.85
CA ALA A 111 10.46 8.72 -30.01
C ALA A 111 10.32 7.19 -29.82
N ASN A 112 10.36 6.72 -28.57
CA ASN A 112 10.21 5.32 -28.20
C ASN A 112 9.06 5.11 -27.21
N ARG A 113 7.94 5.81 -27.43
CA ARG A 113 6.79 5.81 -26.52
C ARG A 113 6.29 4.39 -26.19
N ASP A 114 6.25 3.50 -27.17
CA ASP A 114 5.77 2.12 -26.99
C ASP A 114 6.68 1.32 -26.06
N ALA A 115 8.00 1.52 -26.16
CA ALA A 115 8.97 0.90 -25.26
C ALA A 115 8.85 1.43 -23.82
N GLY A 116 8.67 2.74 -23.65
CA GLY A 116 8.42 3.35 -22.35
C GLY A 116 7.10 2.90 -21.72
N ALA A 117 6.03 2.80 -22.51
CA ALA A 117 4.75 2.28 -22.06
C ALA A 117 4.86 0.80 -21.66
N THR A 118 5.55 -0.02 -22.45
CA THR A 118 5.79 -1.43 -22.15
C THR A 118 6.59 -1.61 -20.86
N GLY A 119 7.66 -0.82 -20.66
CA GLY A 119 8.43 -0.86 -19.42
C GLY A 119 7.61 -0.40 -18.21
N SER A 120 6.83 0.67 -18.35
CA SER A 120 5.89 1.11 -17.30
C SER A 120 4.88 0.02 -16.93
N LEU A 121 4.31 -0.67 -17.92
CA LEU A 121 3.39 -1.77 -17.70
C LEU A 121 4.08 -2.96 -17.01
N LEU A 122 5.30 -3.30 -17.41
CA LEU A 122 6.10 -4.35 -16.77
C LEU A 122 6.28 -4.05 -15.28
N PHE A 123 6.70 -2.83 -14.92
CA PHE A 123 6.83 -2.43 -13.52
C PHE A 123 5.48 -2.45 -12.77
N GLY A 124 4.39 -2.06 -13.43
CA GLY A 124 3.04 -2.22 -12.91
C GLY A 124 2.69 -3.68 -12.61
N PHE A 125 2.92 -4.59 -13.56
CA PHE A 125 2.72 -6.03 -13.35
C PHE A 125 3.57 -6.58 -12.21
N LEU A 126 4.84 -6.17 -12.12
CA LEU A 126 5.73 -6.54 -11.02
C LEU A 126 5.24 -6.01 -9.68
N LEU A 127 4.66 -4.80 -9.63
CA LEU A 127 4.07 -4.22 -8.42
C LEU A 127 2.87 -5.05 -7.92
N TYR A 128 1.94 -5.41 -8.79
CA TYR A 128 0.81 -6.26 -8.41
C TYR A 128 1.26 -7.69 -8.08
N GLY A 129 2.25 -8.22 -8.78
CA GLY A 129 2.91 -9.48 -8.43
C GLY A 129 3.56 -9.42 -7.05
N TRP A 130 4.23 -8.31 -6.73
CA TRP A 130 4.86 -8.07 -5.44
C TRP A 130 3.84 -7.95 -4.30
N LEU A 131 2.72 -7.25 -4.51
CA LEU A 131 1.61 -7.16 -3.56
C LEU A 131 1.12 -8.54 -3.10
N LEU A 132 1.00 -9.48 -4.03
CA LEU A 132 0.64 -10.86 -3.73
C LEU A 132 1.81 -11.61 -3.08
N ALA A 133 3.00 -11.52 -3.67
CA ALA A 133 4.20 -12.23 -3.22
C ALA A 133 4.58 -11.84 -1.78
N CYS A 134 4.51 -10.56 -1.41
CA CYS A 134 4.86 -10.10 -0.08
C CYS A 134 3.92 -10.67 0.99
N SER A 135 2.63 -10.81 0.67
CA SER A 135 1.63 -11.42 1.54
C SER A 135 1.90 -12.91 1.74
N ILE A 136 2.21 -13.63 0.65
CA ILE A 136 2.58 -15.06 0.71
C ILE A 136 3.86 -15.24 1.54
N VAL A 137 4.91 -14.48 1.23
CA VAL A 137 6.19 -14.54 1.94
C VAL A 137 6.01 -14.20 3.43
N ALA A 138 5.19 -13.20 3.77
CA ALA A 138 4.88 -12.85 5.15
C ALA A 138 4.21 -13.99 5.92
N VAL A 139 3.43 -14.86 5.26
CA VAL A 139 2.86 -16.08 5.85
C VAL A 139 3.88 -17.22 5.94
N LEU A 140 4.89 -17.25 5.07
CA LEU A 140 5.91 -18.30 5.05
C LEU A 140 7.11 -18.03 5.97
N ILE A 141 7.41 -16.76 6.28
CA ILE A 141 8.52 -16.39 7.19
C ILE A 141 8.37 -17.14 8.53
N ARG A 142 9.42 -17.76 9.05
CA ARG A 142 9.29 -18.50 10.32
C ARG A 142 9.01 -17.51 11.46
N ALA A 143 7.89 -17.69 12.15
CA ALA A 143 7.50 -16.79 13.22
C ALA A 143 7.92 -17.37 14.59
N PRO A 144 8.43 -16.55 15.54
CA PRO A 144 9.05 -17.06 16.77
C PRO A 144 8.08 -17.60 17.83
N ASP A 145 6.78 -17.31 17.71
CA ASP A 145 5.81 -17.62 18.75
C ASP A 145 4.82 -18.71 18.30
N PRO A 146 5.10 -20.00 18.56
CA PRO A 146 4.18 -21.10 18.34
C PRO A 146 3.03 -21.14 19.36
N ALA A 147 3.03 -20.30 20.41
CA ALA A 147 2.06 -20.37 21.51
C ALA A 147 0.78 -19.54 21.28
N ARG A 148 0.74 -18.66 20.25
CA ARG A 148 -0.47 -17.94 19.87
C ARG A 148 -1.48 -18.87 19.20
N SER A 149 -2.47 -19.32 19.97
CA SER A 149 -3.44 -20.35 19.59
C SER A 149 -4.46 -19.93 18.52
N SER A 150 -4.57 -18.64 18.18
CA SER A 150 -5.47 -18.16 17.13
C SER A 150 -5.08 -16.76 16.64
N PRO A 151 -5.19 -16.44 15.34
CA PRO A 151 -5.08 -15.06 14.88
C PRO A 151 -6.23 -14.22 15.47
N PRO A 152 -5.96 -13.12 16.18
CA PRO A 152 -7.01 -12.30 16.76
C PRO A 152 -7.87 -11.67 15.66
N ILE A 153 -9.20 -11.77 15.80
CA ILE A 153 -10.21 -11.29 14.83
C ILE A 153 -9.94 -9.85 14.37
N TRP A 154 -9.54 -8.97 15.29
CA TRP A 154 -9.24 -7.57 14.97
C TRP A 154 -8.02 -7.38 14.07
N SER A 155 -7.06 -8.32 14.08
CA SER A 155 -5.94 -8.27 13.15
C SER A 155 -6.31 -8.79 11.76
N ILE A 156 -7.25 -9.74 11.67
CA ILE A 156 -7.87 -10.12 10.39
C ILE A 156 -8.65 -8.91 9.84
N ALA A 157 -9.43 -8.24 10.70
CA ALA A 157 -10.13 -7.02 10.32
C ALA A 157 -9.16 -5.95 9.82
N ALA A 158 -7.96 -5.81 10.41
CA ALA A 158 -6.95 -4.85 9.95
C ALA A 158 -6.49 -5.07 8.49
N ILE A 159 -6.48 -6.31 7.99
CA ILE A 159 -6.17 -6.62 6.58
C ILE A 159 -7.22 -6.01 5.65
N VAL A 160 -8.49 -6.04 6.04
CA VAL A 160 -9.61 -5.48 5.28
C VAL A 160 -9.74 -3.98 5.49
N LEU A 161 -9.53 -3.51 6.72
CA LEU A 161 -9.65 -2.10 7.10
C LEU A 161 -8.63 -1.24 6.37
N LEU A 162 -7.40 -1.70 6.17
CA LEU A 162 -6.39 -0.91 5.47
C LEU A 162 -6.83 -0.48 4.06
N PRO A 163 -7.15 -1.38 3.11
CA PRO A 163 -7.62 -0.97 1.78
C PRO A 163 -8.96 -0.25 1.85
N ALA A 164 -9.90 -0.68 2.70
CA ALA A 164 -11.19 -0.02 2.82
C ALA A 164 -11.08 1.45 3.27
N THR A 165 -10.26 1.72 4.28
CA THR A 165 -10.03 3.09 4.78
C THR A 165 -9.15 3.91 3.88
N LEU A 166 -8.23 3.30 3.14
CA LEU A 166 -7.48 3.96 2.08
C LEU A 166 -8.40 4.45 0.96
N ILE A 167 -9.32 3.60 0.50
CA ILE A 167 -10.35 4.00 -0.48
C ILE A 167 -11.24 5.09 0.12
N ALA A 168 -11.75 4.89 1.34
CA ALA A 168 -12.60 5.87 2.01
C ALA A 168 -11.90 7.23 2.20
N GLY A 169 -10.60 7.25 2.47
CA GLY A 169 -9.81 8.47 2.58
C GLY A 169 -9.65 9.18 1.24
N CYS A 170 -9.46 8.43 0.15
CA CYS A 170 -9.47 8.98 -1.20
C CYS A 170 -10.82 9.64 -1.53
N GLU A 171 -11.93 8.93 -1.26
CA GLU A 171 -13.29 9.43 -1.48
C GLU A 171 -13.61 10.65 -0.61
N ALA A 172 -13.25 10.62 0.67
CA ALA A 172 -13.44 11.76 1.58
C ALA A 172 -12.73 13.02 1.06
N GLY A 173 -11.55 12.87 0.47
CA GLY A 173 -10.85 13.98 -0.19
C GLY A 173 -11.72 14.68 -1.23
N THR A 174 -12.42 13.93 -2.08
CA THR A 174 -13.28 14.50 -3.13
C THR A 174 -14.40 15.39 -2.60
N THR A 175 -14.86 15.14 -1.38
CA THR A 175 -15.93 15.94 -0.73
C THR A 175 -15.43 17.19 -0.01
N LEU A 176 -14.12 17.30 0.24
CA LEU A 176 -13.52 18.37 1.05
C LEU A 176 -13.09 19.62 0.26
N LEU A 177 -12.94 19.52 -1.06
CA LEU A 177 -12.65 20.66 -1.92
C LEU A 177 -13.70 20.74 -3.05
N PRO A 178 -14.32 21.91 -3.29
CA PRO A 178 -15.11 22.10 -4.50
C PRO A 178 -14.20 21.94 -5.72
N THR A 179 -14.63 21.09 -6.65
CA THR A 179 -13.97 20.82 -7.94
C THR A 179 -13.92 22.05 -8.83
#